data_AF-A0AA40CBS4-F1
#
_entry.id   AF-A0AA40CBS4-F1
#
_cell.length_a   1.000
_cell.length_b   1.000
_cell.length_c   1.000
_cell.angle_alpha   90.00
_cell.angle_beta   90.00
_cell.angle_gamma   90.00
#
_symmetry.space_group_name_H-M   'P 1'
#
loop_
_entity.id
_entity.type
_entity.pdbx_description
1 polymer ?
#
loop_
_entity_poly.entity_id
_entity_poly.type
_entity_poly.pdbx_seq_one_letter_code
_entity_poly.pdbx_strand_id
1 'polypeptide(L)'
;MEWTGGESAPKIYTLISYDPENTKSFFQGASVNQITNRIIGVKLLLDPDQERSLYLPTRHLQHDTRNLPKRPVEVAADFIRAIYEHALVEIAKKVPERDMSLCQKKSVLSAGCRTANREKT
;
A
#
# COMPACT_ATOMS: atom_id res chain seq x y z
N MET A 1 14.84 0.63 -1.45
CA MET A 1 13.72 -0.19 -1.99
C MET A 1 13.65 0.07 -3.48
N GLU A 2 13.69 -0.95 -4.31
CA GLU A 2 13.63 -0.80 -5.77
C GLU A 2 12.16 -0.74 -6.20
N TRP A 3 11.76 0.37 -6.82
CA TRP A 3 10.37 0.63 -7.19
C TRP A 3 10.03 -0.06 -8.49
N THR A 4 9.06 -0.97 -8.47
CA THR A 4 8.69 -1.76 -9.65
C THR A 4 7.54 -1.17 -10.47
N GLY A 5 7.12 0.06 -10.18
CA GLY A 5 6.31 0.85 -11.11
C GLY A 5 7.23 1.57 -12.10
N GLY A 6 7.67 0.89 -13.16
CA GLY A 6 8.55 1.50 -14.16
C GLY A 6 7.89 2.69 -14.87
N GLU A 7 8.67 3.46 -15.64
CA GLU A 7 8.17 4.60 -16.45
C GLU A 7 6.99 4.23 -17.37
N SER A 8 6.89 2.96 -17.77
CA SER A 8 5.80 2.44 -18.62
C SER A 8 4.57 1.93 -17.85
N ALA A 9 4.63 1.93 -16.50
CA ALA A 9 3.55 1.49 -15.62
C ALA A 9 3.28 2.54 -14.53
N PRO A 10 2.56 3.65 -14.85
CA PRO A 10 2.26 4.72 -13.90
C PRO A 10 1.32 4.30 -12.76
N LYS A 11 0.85 3.04 -12.77
CA LYS A 11 -0.05 2.46 -11.78
C LYS A 11 0.64 1.32 -11.06
N ILE A 12 0.61 1.38 -9.73
CA ILE A 12 0.99 0.25 -8.89
C ILE A 12 -0.26 -0.48 -8.44
N TYR A 13 -0.23 -1.80 -8.58
CA TYR A 13 -1.22 -2.65 -7.96
C TYR A 13 -1.15 -2.49 -6.43
N THR A 14 -2.31 -2.34 -5.80
CA THR A 14 -2.45 -2.29 -4.32
C THR A 14 -2.22 -3.68 -3.72
N LEU A 15 -1.00 -4.18 -3.86
CA LEU A 15 -0.56 -5.54 -3.58
C LEU A 15 0.73 -5.49 -2.76
N ILE A 16 0.76 -6.25 -1.68
CA ILE A 16 1.98 -6.49 -0.89
C ILE A 16 2.16 -7.96 -0.58
N SER A 17 3.39 -8.39 -0.33
CA SER A 17 3.70 -9.70 0.23
C SER A 17 4.83 -9.55 1.23
N TYR A 18 4.62 -10.03 2.46
CA TYR A 18 5.64 -10.04 3.49
C TYR A 18 6.57 -11.23 3.31
N ASP A 19 7.83 -11.03 3.65
CA ASP A 19 8.77 -12.14 3.79
C ASP A 19 8.32 -13.03 4.96
N PRO A 20 8.14 -14.35 4.76
CA PRO A 20 7.74 -15.26 5.83
C PRO A 20 8.75 -15.30 6.99
N GLU A 21 10.03 -15.00 6.74
CA GLU A 21 11.08 -15.00 7.77
C GLU A 21 11.22 -13.63 8.45
N ASN A 22 10.74 -12.56 7.81
CA ASN A 22 10.88 -11.21 8.34
C ASN A 22 9.72 -10.29 7.93
N THR A 23 8.77 -10.07 8.85
CA THR A 23 7.61 -9.19 8.61
C THR A 23 7.97 -7.69 8.51
N LYS A 24 9.24 -7.31 8.67
CA LYS A 24 9.73 -5.94 8.40
C LYS A 24 10.08 -5.72 6.93
N SER A 25 10.42 -6.77 6.19
CA SER A 25 10.64 -6.72 4.75
C SER A 25 9.38 -7.16 4.00
N PHE A 26 9.07 -6.45 2.92
CA PHE A 26 7.96 -6.80 2.04
C PHE A 26 8.24 -6.39 0.61
N PHE A 27 7.59 -7.09 -0.31
CA PHE A 27 7.54 -6.78 -1.73
C PHE A 27 6.22 -6.05 -2.04
N GLN A 28 6.24 -5.14 -3.02
CA GLN A 28 5.06 -4.37 -3.43
C GLN A 28 4.87 -4.42 -4.95
N GLY A 29 3.61 -4.43 -5.39
CA GLY A 29 3.28 -4.29 -6.80
C GLY A 29 3.85 -5.42 -7.66
N ALA A 30 4.54 -5.07 -8.74
CA ALA A 30 5.11 -6.05 -9.68
C ALA A 30 6.28 -6.87 -9.11
N SER A 31 6.91 -6.41 -8.02
CA SER A 31 7.92 -7.17 -7.27
C SER A 31 7.33 -8.35 -6.47
N VAL A 32 6.01 -8.41 -6.30
CA VAL A 32 5.38 -9.48 -5.51
C VAL A 32 5.37 -10.77 -6.33
N ASN A 33 6.04 -11.81 -5.79
CA ASN A 33 5.92 -13.16 -6.33
C ASN A 33 4.44 -13.59 -6.30
N GLN A 34 3.91 -14.00 -7.45
CA GLN A 34 2.48 -14.24 -7.65
C GLN A 34 1.95 -15.50 -6.96
N ILE A 35 2.86 -16.34 -6.42
CA ILE A 35 2.57 -17.74 -6.10
C ILE A 35 2.08 -17.94 -4.65
N THR A 36 2.55 -17.20 -3.64
CA THR A 36 2.13 -17.40 -2.23
C THR A 36 2.11 -16.11 -1.38
N ASN A 37 1.22 -16.06 -0.38
CA ASN A 37 1.10 -15.03 0.67
C ASN A 37 0.88 -13.56 0.25
N ARG A 38 0.30 -13.33 -0.93
CA ARG A 38 -0.06 -11.99 -1.38
C ARG A 38 -1.31 -11.44 -0.68
N ILE A 39 -1.22 -10.19 -0.24
CA ILE A 39 -2.32 -9.39 0.31
C ILE A 39 -2.82 -8.46 -0.81
N ILE A 40 -4.03 -8.73 -1.32
CA ILE A 40 -4.67 -7.96 -2.40
C ILE A 40 -5.67 -6.97 -1.79
N GLY A 41 -5.72 -5.77 -2.36
CA GLY A 41 -6.80 -4.84 -2.05
C GLY A 41 -6.68 -4.28 -0.64
N VAL A 42 -5.48 -3.78 -0.29
CA VAL A 42 -5.16 -3.20 1.02
C VAL A 42 -6.20 -2.18 1.48
N LYS A 43 -6.82 -1.41 0.57
CA LYS A 43 -7.92 -0.49 0.88
C LYS A 43 -9.13 -1.19 1.51
N LEU A 44 -9.49 -2.38 1.03
CA LEU A 44 -10.62 -3.15 1.56
C LEU A 44 -10.34 -3.73 2.95
N LEU A 45 -9.08 -3.72 3.41
CA LEU A 45 -8.74 -4.10 4.77
C LEU A 45 -9.14 -3.00 5.78
N LEU A 46 -9.25 -1.75 5.31
CA LEU A 46 -9.65 -0.60 6.14
C LEU A 46 -11.18 -0.43 6.21
N ASP A 47 -11.89 -0.91 5.18
CA ASP A 47 -13.36 -0.94 5.14
C ASP A 47 -13.85 -2.35 4.75
N PRO A 48 -13.92 -3.29 5.71
CA PRO A 48 -14.32 -4.67 5.44
C PRO A 48 -15.79 -4.82 5.02
N ASP A 49 -16.63 -3.80 5.30
CA ASP A 49 -18.04 -3.76 4.90
C ASP A 49 -18.21 -3.21 3.47
N GLN A 50 -17.14 -2.72 2.84
CA GLN A 50 -17.22 -2.18 1.48
C GLN A 50 -17.59 -3.27 0.48
N GLU A 51 -18.63 -3.03 -0.31
CA GLU A 51 -19.05 -3.92 -1.39
C GLU A 51 -17.90 -4.13 -2.39
N ARG A 52 -17.61 -5.39 -2.71
CA ARG A 52 -16.50 -5.75 -3.58
C ARG A 52 -16.88 -5.67 -5.04
N SER A 53 -15.99 -5.09 -5.83
CA SER A 53 -16.11 -5.12 -7.28
C SER A 53 -16.00 -6.55 -7.81
N LEU A 54 -16.82 -6.87 -8.82
CA LEU A 54 -16.94 -8.20 -9.44
C LEU A 54 -15.62 -8.80 -9.98
N TYR A 55 -14.62 -7.98 -10.25
CA TYR A 55 -13.32 -8.41 -10.79
C TYR A 55 -12.31 -8.85 -9.73
N LEU A 56 -12.60 -8.67 -8.44
CA LEU A 56 -11.72 -9.15 -7.38
C LEU A 56 -12.03 -10.62 -7.06
N PRO A 57 -11.01 -11.48 -6.92
CA PRO A 57 -11.23 -12.88 -6.60
C PRO A 57 -12.01 -13.03 -5.28
N THR A 58 -12.97 -13.95 -5.27
CA THR A 58 -13.87 -14.24 -4.16
C THR A 58 -13.12 -14.89 -2.98
N ARG A 59 -12.26 -14.14 -2.28
CA ARG A 59 -11.62 -14.59 -1.05
C ARG A 59 -12.42 -14.15 0.18
N HIS A 60 -12.56 -14.97 1.21
CA HIS A 60 -13.24 -14.52 2.42
C HIS A 60 -12.39 -13.46 3.15
N LEU A 61 -12.85 -12.20 3.17
CA LEU A 61 -12.13 -11.07 3.78
C LEU A 61 -11.82 -11.31 5.26
N GLN A 62 -12.74 -11.95 5.99
CA GLN A 62 -12.51 -12.34 7.39
C GLN A 62 -11.40 -13.39 7.53
N HIS A 63 -11.31 -14.33 6.58
CA HIS A 63 -10.25 -15.33 6.54
C HIS A 63 -8.90 -14.68 6.20
N ASP A 64 -8.87 -13.80 5.19
CA ASP A 64 -7.66 -13.07 4.81
C ASP A 64 -7.18 -12.15 5.95
N THR A 65 -8.11 -11.46 6.63
CA THR A 65 -7.79 -10.56 7.76
C THR A 65 -7.21 -11.30 8.96
N ARG A 66 -7.74 -12.50 9.27
CA ARG A 66 -7.23 -13.33 10.37
C ARG A 66 -5.84 -13.91 10.10
N ASN A 67 -5.49 -14.08 8.83
CA ASN A 67 -4.20 -14.63 8.41
C ASN A 67 -3.17 -13.54 8.07
N LEU A 68 -3.47 -12.27 8.35
CA LEU A 68 -2.48 -11.20 8.17
C LEU A 68 -1.38 -11.31 9.22
N PRO A 69 -0.11 -11.09 8.85
CA PRO A 69 1.00 -11.07 9.80
C PRO A 69 0.97 -9.84 10.74
N LYS A 70 0.12 -8.85 10.44
CA LYS A 70 -0.06 -7.60 11.20
C LYS A 70 -1.52 -7.16 11.15
N ARG A 71 -1.92 -6.19 11.97
CA ARG A 71 -3.27 -5.64 11.90
C ARG A 71 -3.52 -4.97 10.54
N PRO A 72 -4.75 -4.97 10.02
CA PRO A 72 -5.13 -4.28 8.78
C PRO A 72 -4.57 -2.86 8.62
N VAL A 73 -4.64 -2.06 9.69
CA VAL A 73 -4.16 -0.68 9.68
C VAL A 73 -2.64 -0.57 9.56
N GLU A 74 -1.90 -1.53 10.13
CA GLU A 74 -0.44 -1.60 10.06
C GLU A 74 0.01 -2.03 8.67
N VAL A 75 -0.72 -2.98 8.07
CA VAL A 75 -0.54 -3.39 6.68
C VAL A 75 -0.75 -2.21 5.72
N ALA A 76 -1.83 -1.44 5.93
CA ALA A 76 -2.09 -0.24 5.14
C ALA A 76 -1.03 0.85 5.36
N ALA A 77 -0.59 1.05 6.60
CA ALA A 77 0.47 2.00 6.92
C ALA A 77 1.80 1.63 6.25
N ASP A 78 2.18 0.34 6.24
CA ASP A 78 3.37 -0.15 5.54
C ASP A 78 3.30 0.14 4.04
N PHE A 79 2.15 -0.13 3.42
CA PHE A 79 1.92 0.15 2.00
C PHE A 79 2.04 1.65 1.68
N ILE A 80 1.39 2.51 2.46
CA ILE A 80 1.43 3.97 2.26
C ILE A 80 2.84 4.51 2.50
N ARG A 81 3.56 3.98 3.50
CA ARG A 81 4.93 4.35 3.80
C ARG A 81 5.87 4.06 2.64
N ALA A 82 5.78 2.89 2.01
CA ALA A 82 6.61 2.58 0.84
C ALA A 82 6.34 3.54 -0.34
N ILE A 83 5.08 3.92 -0.58
CA ILE A 83 4.75 4.94 -1.59
C ILE A 83 5.39 6.29 -1.22
N TYR A 84 5.29 6.69 0.04
CA TYR A 84 5.84 7.95 0.52
C TYR A 84 7.36 7.99 0.43
N GLU A 85 8.05 6.92 0.86
CA GLU A 85 9.51 6.80 0.79
C GLU A 85 10.00 6.82 -0.67
N HIS A 86 9.31 6.11 -1.58
CA HIS A 86 9.64 6.19 -2.99
C HIS A 86 9.49 7.61 -3.55
N ALA A 87 8.39 8.29 -3.23
CA ALA A 87 8.19 9.67 -3.68
C ALA A 87 9.29 10.60 -3.17
N LEU A 88 9.74 10.44 -1.93
CA LEU A 88 10.86 11.22 -1.39
C LEU A 88 12.16 10.96 -2.16
N VAL A 89 12.46 9.70 -2.51
CA VAL A 89 13.64 9.34 -3.31
C VAL A 89 13.58 9.98 -4.70
N GLU A 90 12.44 9.95 -5.39
CA GLU A 90 12.27 10.56 -6.71
C GLU A 90 12.37 12.10 -6.67
N ILE A 91 11.81 12.74 -5.62
CA ILE A 91 11.92 14.19 -5.44
C ILE A 91 13.37 14.59 -5.13
N ALA A 92 14.08 13.81 -4.32
CA ALA A 92 15.47 14.08 -3.96
C ALA A 92 16.42 14.04 -5.18
N LYS A 93 16.06 13.34 -6.27
CA LYS A 93 16.82 13.39 -7.53
C LYS A 93 16.79 14.78 -8.19
N LYS A 94 15.79 15.61 -7.88
CA LYS A 94 15.56 16.92 -8.50
C LYS A 94 15.77 18.10 -7.55
N VAL A 95 15.70 17.87 -6.24
CA VAL A 95 15.76 18.90 -5.20
C VAL A 95 16.91 18.61 -4.24
N PRO A 96 17.77 19.59 -3.91
CA PRO A 96 18.84 19.39 -2.93
C PRO A 96 18.33 18.92 -1.57
N GLU A 97 19.08 18.02 -0.92
CA GLU A 97 18.69 17.45 0.38
C GLU A 97 18.50 18.52 1.47
N ARG A 98 19.30 19.59 1.42
CA ARG A 98 19.19 20.72 2.33
C ARG A 98 17.79 21.36 2.28
N ASP A 99 17.25 21.54 1.09
CA ASP A 99 15.93 22.16 0.89
C ASP A 99 14.81 21.19 1.28
N MET A 100 14.99 19.91 0.96
CA MET A 100 14.09 18.83 1.41
C MET A 100 13.96 18.79 2.93
N SER A 101 15.04 19.05 3.69
CA SER A 101 15.00 19.03 5.16
C SER A 101 14.15 20.15 5.76
N LEU A 102 14.14 21.33 5.12
CA LEU A 102 13.45 22.54 5.59
C LEU A 102 11.96 22.56 5.25
N CYS A 103 11.55 21.83 4.21
CA CYS A 103 10.16 21.78 3.76
C CYS A 103 9.27 20.87 4.63
N GLN A 104 8.04 21.35 4.91
CA GLN A 104 6.98 20.52 5.49
C GLN A 104 6.46 19.55 4.43
N LYS A 105 6.50 18.24 4.73
CA LYS A 105 5.95 17.21 3.85
C LYS A 105 4.47 17.00 4.17
N LYS A 106 3.61 17.15 3.17
CA LYS A 106 2.17 16.89 3.26
C LYS A 106 1.76 15.98 2.11
N SER A 107 0.84 15.07 2.36
CA SER A 107 0.23 14.22 1.36
C SER A 107 -1.29 14.38 1.38
N VAL A 108 -1.91 14.30 0.21
CA VAL A 108 -3.37 14.30 0.06
C VAL A 108 -3.76 12.95 -0.51
N LEU A 109 -4.67 12.26 0.18
CA LEU A 109 -5.16 10.95 -0.22
C LEU A 109 -6.59 11.08 -0.72
N SER A 110 -6.86 10.54 -1.90
CA SER A 110 -8.20 10.45 -2.45
C SER A 110 -8.93 9.23 -1.90
N ALA A 111 -10.12 9.44 -1.34
CA ALA A 111 -10.99 8.38 -0.85
C ALA A 111 -12.20 8.20 -1.78
N GLY A 112 -12.86 7.03 -1.70
CA GLY A 112 -14.11 6.84 -2.42
C GLY A 112 -15.22 7.65 -1.76
N CYS A 113 -16.18 8.16 -2.53
CA CYS A 113 -17.29 8.95 -1.97
C CYS A 113 -18.01 8.23 -0.80
N ARG A 114 -18.15 6.90 -0.86
CA ARG A 114 -18.78 6.11 0.20
C ARG A 114 -17.93 5.93 1.47
N THR A 115 -16.61 6.11 1.42
CA THR A 115 -15.71 5.85 2.55
C THR A 115 -15.36 7.10 3.37
N ALA A 116 -15.74 8.29 2.88
CA ALA A 116 -15.29 9.58 3.41
C ALA A 116 -15.72 9.92 4.87
N ASN A 117 -16.73 9.24 5.41
CA ASN A 117 -17.28 9.50 6.77
C ASN A 117 -17.07 8.35 7.77
N ARG A 118 -16.67 7.15 7.33
CA ARG A 118 -16.53 5.97 8.20
C ARG A 118 -15.10 5.75 8.71
N GLU A 119 -14.10 6.18 7.94
CA GLU A 119 -12.67 5.93 8.21
C GLU A 119 -11.93 7.11 8.87
N LYS A 120 -12.63 8.20 9.23
CA LYS A 120 -12.04 9.45 9.78
C LYS A 120 -12.12 9.58 11.31
N THR A 121 -12.65 8.57 12.00
CA THR A 121 -12.74 8.46 13.47
C THR A 121 -11.80 7.39 13.96
#